data_AF-A0A7J4KG81-F1
#
_entry.id   AF-A0A7J4KG81-F1
#
_cell.length_a   1.000
_cell.length_b   1.000
_cell.length_c   1.000
_cell.angle_alpha   90.00
_cell.angle_beta   90.00
_cell.angle_gamma   90.00
#
_symmetry.space_group_name_H-M   'P 1'
#
loop_
_entity.id
_entity.type
_entity.pdbx_description
1 polymer ?
#
loop_
_entity_poly.entity_id
_entity_poly.type
_entity_poly.pdbx_seq_one_letter_code
_entity_poly.pdbx_strand_id
1 'polypeptide(L)'
;MDEEPQYMKNESEGLAWRISLSILVAVGWLAFLLIWLLFYSSQYPWEKNVAVFLLSLLVLVGILGVPWAYWAFRKQTLPEKEMWRQKGFQWRFFASILIGLSFILFLIYWFWALAEPYGFFQNLAIFIITLLIAGGLAAALWVPWGMKYGP
;
A
#
# COMPACT_ATOMS: atom_id res chain seq x y z
N MET A 1 45.12 -0.60 -5.91
CA MET A 1 43.84 -0.89 -5.24
C MET A 1 43.14 0.44 -5.15
N ASP A 2 42.20 0.69 -6.06
CA ASP A 2 41.45 1.94 -6.06
C ASP A 2 40.42 1.85 -4.94
N GLU A 3 40.66 2.58 -3.85
CA GLU A 3 39.71 2.63 -2.74
C GLU A 3 38.42 3.27 -3.23
N GLU A 4 37.29 2.56 -3.09
CA GLU A 4 35.99 3.13 -3.44
C GLU A 4 35.72 4.38 -2.61
N PRO A 5 35.21 5.46 -3.23
CA PRO A 5 34.84 6.66 -2.51
C PRO A 5 33.84 6.36 -1.40
N GLN A 6 34.04 6.92 -0.20
CA GLN A 6 33.22 6.68 0.99
C GLN A 6 31.70 6.88 0.75
N TYR A 7 31.31 7.77 -0.16
CA TYR A 7 29.90 8.00 -0.49
C TYR A 7 29.25 6.82 -1.24
N MET A 8 30.01 6.09 -2.06
CA MET A 8 29.53 4.90 -2.80
C MET A 8 29.24 3.75 -1.82
N LYS A 9 30.13 3.57 -0.83
CA LYS A 9 29.98 2.58 0.24
C LYS A 9 28.72 2.80 1.10
N ASN A 10 28.45 4.04 1.50
CA ASN A 10 27.27 4.37 2.32
C ASN A 10 25.95 4.12 1.55
N GLU A 11 25.95 4.33 0.23
CA GLU A 11 24.78 4.10 -0.61
C GLU A 11 24.50 2.61 -0.82
N SER A 12 25.54 1.81 -1.08
CA SER A 12 25.43 0.37 -1.24
C SER A 12 25.01 -0.34 0.07
N GLU A 13 25.57 0.06 1.21
CA GLU A 13 25.16 -0.44 2.53
C GLU A 13 23.69 -0.10 2.82
N GLY A 14 23.28 1.13 2.51
CA GLY A 14 21.89 1.55 2.64
C GLY A 14 20.95 0.70 1.79
N LEU A 15 21.30 0.43 0.55
CA LEU A 15 20.48 -0.36 -0.36
C LEU A 15 20.41 -1.83 0.07
N ALA A 16 21.54 -2.41 0.50
CA ALA A 16 21.65 -3.82 0.89
C ALA A 16 20.67 -4.20 1.99
N TRP A 17 20.59 -3.43 3.09
CA TRP A 17 19.72 -3.79 4.21
C TRP A 17 18.23 -3.73 3.85
N ARG A 18 17.81 -2.77 2.99
CA ARG A 18 16.41 -2.66 2.53
C ARG A 18 16.03 -3.87 1.68
N ILE A 19 16.93 -4.32 0.81
CA ILE A 19 16.75 -5.53 0.01
C ILE A 19 16.64 -6.76 0.93
N SER A 20 17.55 -6.91 1.89
CA SER A 20 17.50 -8.02 2.86
C SER A 20 16.21 -8.01 3.67
N LEU A 21 15.76 -6.85 4.15
CA LEU A 21 14.47 -6.69 4.84
C LEU A 21 13.31 -7.11 3.92
N SER A 22 13.29 -6.65 2.67
CA SER A 22 12.26 -7.01 1.70
C SER A 22 12.16 -8.52 1.47
N ILE A 23 13.31 -9.20 1.32
CA ILE A 23 13.35 -10.65 1.15
C ILE A 23 12.81 -11.35 2.42
N LEU A 24 13.31 -10.98 3.59
CA LEU A 24 12.91 -11.60 4.86
C LEU A 24 11.42 -11.44 5.13
N VAL A 25 10.88 -10.23 4.93
CA VAL A 25 9.46 -9.94 5.15
C VAL A 25 8.59 -10.64 4.11
N ALA A 26 9.01 -10.69 2.84
CA ALA A 26 8.26 -11.39 1.80
C ALA A 26 8.21 -12.91 2.04
N VAL A 27 9.34 -13.52 2.39
CA VAL A 27 9.41 -14.95 2.74
C VAL A 27 8.59 -15.23 4.00
N GLY A 28 8.69 -14.39 5.03
CA GLY A 28 7.89 -14.51 6.25
C GLY A 28 6.39 -14.39 5.99
N TRP A 29 5.98 -13.47 5.11
CA TRP A 29 4.58 -13.32 4.70
C TRP A 29 4.08 -14.53 3.91
N LEU A 30 4.89 -15.10 3.01
CA LEU A 30 4.55 -16.35 2.30
C LEU A 30 4.41 -17.53 3.27
N ALA A 31 5.32 -17.66 4.23
CA ALA A 31 5.23 -18.69 5.27
C ALA A 31 3.95 -18.52 6.11
N PHE A 32 3.62 -17.29 6.49
CA PHE A 32 2.35 -16.98 7.16
C PHE A 32 1.15 -17.40 6.31
N LEU A 33 1.11 -17.09 5.00
CA LEU A 33 0.02 -17.47 4.13
C LEU A 33 -0.13 -19.00 4.01
N LEU A 34 0.99 -19.73 3.87
CA LEU A 34 0.96 -21.19 3.82
C LEU A 34 0.41 -21.78 5.12
N ILE A 35 0.86 -21.27 6.27
CA ILE A 35 0.37 -21.71 7.57
C ILE A 35 -1.13 -21.40 7.71
N TRP A 36 -1.54 -20.18 7.35
CA TRP A 36 -2.94 -19.77 7.41
C TRP A 36 -3.83 -20.67 6.55
N LEU A 37 -3.48 -20.84 5.27
CA LEU A 37 -4.28 -21.58 4.30
C LEU A 37 -4.32 -23.08 4.58
N LEU A 38 -3.24 -23.68 5.09
CA LEU A 38 -3.20 -25.12 5.34
C LEU A 38 -3.83 -25.52 6.67
N PHE A 39 -3.72 -24.67 7.71
CA PHE A 39 -4.09 -25.06 9.07
C PHE A 39 -5.28 -24.29 9.66
N TYR A 40 -5.55 -23.07 9.22
CA TYR A 40 -6.53 -22.19 9.86
C TYR A 40 -7.73 -21.85 8.97
N SER A 41 -7.56 -21.73 7.65
CA SER A 41 -8.59 -21.17 6.78
C SER A 41 -9.88 -21.99 6.73
N SER A 42 -9.81 -23.30 6.93
CA SER A 42 -10.99 -24.19 6.95
C SER A 42 -11.91 -23.95 8.15
N GLN A 43 -11.44 -23.28 9.20
CA GLN A 43 -12.21 -22.93 10.39
C GLN A 43 -13.04 -21.65 10.19
N TYR A 44 -12.81 -20.95 9.09
CA TYR A 44 -13.43 -19.66 8.81
C TYR A 44 -14.21 -19.70 7.48
N PRO A 45 -15.34 -18.98 7.40
CA PRO A 45 -16.01 -18.75 6.14
C PRO A 45 -15.10 -17.94 5.19
N TRP A 46 -15.33 -18.06 3.88
CA TRP A 46 -14.44 -17.51 2.85
C TRP A 46 -14.26 -15.99 2.97
N GLU A 47 -15.28 -15.27 3.45
CA GLU A 47 -15.26 -13.83 3.70
C GLU A 47 -14.19 -13.47 4.73
N LYS A 48 -14.15 -14.17 5.87
CA LYS A 48 -13.16 -13.92 6.93
C LYS A 48 -11.75 -14.28 6.46
N ASN A 49 -11.60 -15.29 5.62
CA ASN A 49 -10.32 -15.60 4.98
C ASN A 49 -9.84 -14.45 4.06
N VAL A 50 -10.74 -13.82 3.31
CA VAL A 50 -10.44 -12.61 2.53
C VAL A 50 -10.01 -11.45 3.44
N ALA A 51 -10.71 -11.22 4.55
CA ALA A 51 -10.34 -10.18 5.51
C ALA A 51 -8.93 -10.39 6.09
N VAL A 52 -8.59 -11.62 6.46
CA VAL A 52 -7.27 -11.96 7.01
C VAL A 52 -6.18 -11.79 5.96
N PHE A 53 -6.44 -12.19 4.71
CA PHE A 53 -5.53 -11.95 3.60
C PHE A 53 -5.28 -10.44 3.41
N LEU A 54 -6.34 -9.62 3.33
CA LEU A 54 -6.22 -8.16 3.20
C LEU A 54 -5.48 -7.51 4.37
N LEU A 55 -5.75 -7.95 5.61
CA LEU A 55 -5.04 -7.48 6.80
C LEU A 55 -3.55 -7.81 6.74
N SER A 56 -3.20 -9.03 6.32
CA SER A 56 -1.80 -9.44 6.17
C SER A 56 -1.07 -8.63 5.09
N LEU A 57 -1.75 -8.29 3.98
CA LEU A 57 -1.22 -7.41 2.95
C LEU A 57 -1.03 -5.99 3.47
N LEU A 58 -1.96 -5.48 4.26
CA LEU A 58 -1.82 -4.15 4.88
C LEU A 58 -0.60 -4.09 5.80
N VAL A 59 -0.37 -5.13 6.61
CA VAL A 59 0.83 -5.26 7.46
C VAL A 59 2.10 -5.33 6.60
N LEU A 60 2.10 -6.15 5.54
CA LEU A 60 3.22 -6.27 4.61
C LEU A 60 3.60 -4.92 3.99
N VAL A 61 2.60 -4.20 3.46
CA VAL A 61 2.78 -2.87 2.87
C VAL A 61 3.22 -1.86 3.92
N GLY A 62 2.73 -1.94 5.17
CA GLY A 62 3.19 -1.09 6.26
C GLY A 62 4.67 -1.28 6.58
N ILE A 63 5.10 -2.54 6.75
CA ILE A 63 6.49 -2.90 7.08
C ILE A 63 7.45 -2.51 5.95
N LEU A 64 7.09 -2.78 4.70
CA LEU A 64 7.96 -2.48 3.55
C LEU A 64 7.86 -1.03 3.09
N GLY A 65 6.65 -0.47 3.12
CA GLY A 65 6.36 0.86 2.60
C GLY A 65 7.08 1.95 3.37
N VAL A 66 7.22 1.84 4.69
CA VAL A 66 7.85 2.89 5.51
C VAL A 66 9.35 3.10 5.16
N PRO A 67 10.22 2.07 5.19
CA PRO A 67 11.61 2.19 4.79
C PRO A 67 11.81 2.73 3.36
N TRP A 68 11.01 2.22 2.41
CA TRP A 68 11.13 2.60 1.01
C TRP A 68 10.60 4.01 0.74
N ALA A 69 9.48 4.39 1.35
CA ALA A 69 8.97 5.76 1.26
C ALA A 69 9.97 6.74 1.88
N TYR A 70 10.51 6.44 3.06
CA TYR A 70 11.53 7.27 3.70
C TYR A 70 12.77 7.47 2.81
N TRP A 71 13.27 6.39 2.21
CA TRP A 71 14.39 6.47 1.28
C TRP A 71 14.05 7.29 0.02
N ALA A 72 12.87 7.06 -0.57
CA ALA A 72 12.40 7.78 -1.75
C ALA A 72 12.29 9.29 -1.48
N PHE A 73 11.77 9.68 -0.31
CA PHE A 73 11.71 11.08 0.11
C PHE A 73 13.08 11.74 0.22
N ARG A 74 14.12 11.00 0.64
CA ARG A 74 15.49 11.54 0.70
C ARG A 74 16.16 11.65 -0.68
N LYS A 75 15.76 10.81 -1.63
CA LYS A 75 16.37 10.72 -2.97
C LYS A 75 15.62 11.51 -4.04
N GLN A 76 14.74 12.44 -3.64
CA GLN A 76 13.95 13.20 -4.59
C GLN A 76 14.79 13.98 -5.61
N THR A 77 14.41 13.86 -6.88
CA THR A 77 14.99 14.63 -7.99
C THR A 77 14.56 16.11 -7.94
N LEU A 78 15.24 16.99 -8.70
CA LEU A 78 14.84 18.41 -8.75
C LEU A 78 13.39 18.61 -9.25
N PRO A 79 12.94 17.96 -10.35
CA PRO A 79 11.55 18.07 -10.79
C PRO A 79 10.55 17.58 -9.74
N GLU A 80 10.88 16.51 -9.00
CA GLU A 80 10.04 16.05 -7.89
C GLU A 80 9.95 17.09 -6.79
N LYS A 81 11.07 17.67 -6.35
CA LYS A 81 11.07 18.72 -5.33
C LYS A 81 10.24 19.93 -5.77
N GLU A 82 10.29 20.30 -7.05
CA GLU A 82 9.47 21.37 -7.63
C GLU A 82 7.98 21.00 -7.60
N MET A 83 7.62 19.78 -7.98
CA MET A 83 6.25 19.25 -7.87
C MET A 83 5.73 19.31 -6.42
N TRP A 84 6.56 18.94 -5.45
CA TRP A 84 6.23 19.01 -4.02
C TRP A 84 6.00 20.44 -3.49
N ARG A 85 6.52 21.45 -4.20
CA ARG A 85 6.28 22.87 -3.89
C ARG A 85 5.01 23.43 -4.55
N GLN A 86 4.43 22.73 -5.52
CA GLN A 86 3.22 23.19 -6.18
C GLN A 86 2.04 23.24 -5.20
N LYS A 87 1.27 24.33 -5.26
CA LYS A 87 0.19 24.59 -4.32
C LYS A 87 -0.82 23.44 -4.33
N GLY A 88 -0.99 22.82 -3.18
CA GLY A 88 -1.99 21.78 -2.96
C GLY A 88 -1.57 20.38 -3.40
N PHE A 89 -0.34 20.15 -3.89
CA PHE A 89 0.14 18.80 -4.19
C PHE A 89 0.25 17.95 -2.91
N GLN A 90 0.90 18.49 -1.87
CA GLN A 90 1.18 17.75 -0.62
C GLN A 90 -0.10 17.23 0.06
N TRP A 91 -1.10 18.09 0.25
CA TRP A 91 -2.37 17.68 0.84
C TRP A 91 -3.07 16.60 0.00
N ARG A 92 -3.04 16.70 -1.34
CA ARG A 92 -3.65 15.69 -2.22
C ARG A 92 -2.94 14.35 -2.12
N PHE A 93 -1.62 14.36 -2.02
CA PHE A 93 -0.83 13.17 -1.77
C PHE A 93 -1.25 12.47 -0.46
N PHE A 94 -1.29 13.21 0.65
CA PHE A 94 -1.71 12.65 1.94
C PHE A 94 -3.19 12.21 1.93
N ALA A 95 -4.07 12.98 1.29
CA ALA A 95 -5.47 12.60 1.13
C ALA A 95 -5.62 11.32 0.30
N SER A 96 -4.78 11.09 -0.71
CA SER A 96 -4.79 9.85 -1.50
C SER A 96 -4.36 8.64 -0.67
N ILE A 97 -3.33 8.80 0.16
CA ILE A 97 -2.93 7.76 1.14
C ILE A 97 -4.09 7.45 2.08
N LEU A 98 -4.74 8.48 2.62
CA LEU A 98 -5.87 8.31 3.53
C LEU A 98 -7.07 7.63 2.86
N ILE A 99 -7.40 7.99 1.61
CA ILE A 99 -8.43 7.33 0.82
C ILE A 99 -8.10 5.85 0.63
N GLY A 100 -6.86 5.54 0.22
CA GLY A 100 -6.42 4.15 0.03
C GLY A 100 -6.45 3.32 1.31
N LEU A 101 -5.97 3.87 2.44
CA LEU A 101 -6.03 3.21 3.74
C LEU A 101 -7.47 3.01 4.22
N SER A 102 -8.32 4.04 4.08
CA SER A 102 -9.73 3.96 4.46
C SER A 102 -10.46 2.90 3.63
N PHE A 103 -10.16 2.80 2.33
CA PHE A 103 -10.70 1.76 1.45
C PHE A 103 -10.33 0.36 1.92
N ILE A 104 -9.04 0.10 2.20
CA ILE A 104 -8.59 -1.23 2.67
C ILE A 104 -9.15 -1.56 4.05
N LEU A 105 -9.15 -0.62 4.99
CA LEU A 105 -9.71 -0.81 6.33
C LEU A 105 -11.21 -1.09 6.29
N PHE A 106 -11.95 -0.38 5.43
CA PHE A 106 -13.36 -0.66 5.19
C PHE A 106 -13.56 -2.09 4.67
N LEU A 107 -12.78 -2.54 3.69
CA LEU A 107 -12.92 -3.90 3.16
C LEU A 107 -12.58 -4.97 4.19
N ILE A 108 -11.54 -4.77 5.00
CA ILE A 108 -11.21 -5.67 6.11
C ILE A 108 -12.40 -5.77 7.07
N TYR A 109 -12.95 -4.62 7.48
CA TYR A 109 -14.11 -4.58 8.36
C TYR A 109 -15.34 -5.24 7.74
N TRP A 110 -15.63 -4.93 6.47
CA TRP A 110 -16.75 -5.49 5.71
C TRP A 110 -16.68 -7.02 5.68
N PHE A 111 -15.56 -7.57 5.20
CA PHE A 111 -15.38 -9.01 5.05
C PHE A 111 -15.29 -9.75 6.39
N TRP A 112 -14.83 -9.09 7.45
CA TRP A 112 -14.76 -9.70 8.79
C TRP A 112 -16.11 -9.72 9.51
N ALA A 113 -16.84 -8.60 9.49
CA ALA A 113 -17.97 -8.37 10.38
C ALA A 113 -19.34 -8.39 9.68
N LEU A 114 -19.42 -8.04 8.40
CA LEU A 114 -20.69 -7.77 7.71
C LEU A 114 -20.99 -8.69 6.53
N ALA A 115 -19.99 -9.29 5.90
CA ALA A 115 -20.15 -9.95 4.60
C ALA A 115 -20.87 -11.31 4.63
N GLU A 116 -20.86 -12.01 5.76
CA GLU A 116 -21.34 -13.40 5.91
C GLU A 116 -22.82 -13.63 5.51
N PRO A 117 -23.76 -12.71 5.78
CA PRO A 117 -25.15 -12.86 5.34
C PRO A 117 -25.38 -12.63 3.84
N TYR A 118 -24.38 -12.17 3.09
CA TYR A 118 -24.52 -11.77 1.69
C TYR A 118 -23.95 -12.82 0.74
N GLY A 119 -24.61 -13.03 -0.40
CA GLY A 119 -24.10 -13.91 -1.44
C GLY A 119 -22.86 -13.35 -2.14
N PHE A 120 -22.15 -14.21 -2.87
CA PHE A 120 -20.93 -13.84 -3.60
C PHE A 120 -21.11 -12.60 -4.50
N PHE A 121 -22.17 -12.56 -5.32
CA PHE A 121 -22.43 -11.42 -6.21
C PHE A 121 -22.76 -10.12 -5.47
N GLN A 122 -23.38 -10.21 -4.29
CA GLN A 122 -23.68 -9.03 -3.46
C GLN A 122 -22.38 -8.47 -2.84
N ASN A 123 -21.53 -9.34 -2.31
CA ASN A 123 -20.21 -8.95 -1.80
C ASN A 123 -19.33 -8.34 -2.92
N LEU A 124 -19.37 -8.92 -4.13
CA LEU A 124 -18.70 -8.36 -5.30
C LEU A 124 -19.25 -6.98 -5.69
N ALA A 125 -20.57 -6.79 -5.68
CA ALA A 125 -21.19 -5.50 -5.95
C ALA A 125 -20.74 -4.43 -4.94
N ILE A 126 -20.66 -4.79 -3.66
CA ILE A 126 -20.20 -3.88 -2.60
C ILE A 126 -18.73 -3.51 -2.79
N PHE A 127 -17.88 -4.49 -3.09
CA PHE A 127 -16.48 -4.23 -3.46
C PHE A 127 -16.37 -3.23 -4.63
N ILE A 128 -17.15 -3.43 -5.71
CA ILE A 128 -17.14 -2.53 -6.87
C ILE A 128 -17.63 -1.14 -6.50
N ILE A 129 -18.72 -1.02 -5.72
CA ILE A 129 -19.24 0.28 -5.27
C ILE A 129 -18.20 1.03 -4.44
N THR A 130 -17.56 0.36 -3.48
CA THR A 130 -16.52 0.98 -2.66
C THR A 130 -15.32 1.40 -3.51
N LEU A 131 -14.93 0.60 -4.50
CA LEU A 131 -13.86 0.94 -5.44
C LEU A 131 -14.21 2.18 -6.26
N LEU A 132 -15.44 2.28 -6.77
CA LEU A 132 -15.92 3.45 -7.52
C LEU A 132 -15.97 4.71 -6.65
N ILE A 133 -16.36 4.60 -5.38
CA ILE A 133 -16.33 5.72 -4.43
C ILE A 133 -14.88 6.18 -4.21
N ALA A 134 -13.96 5.26 -3.89
CA ALA A 134 -12.56 5.60 -3.65
C ALA A 134 -11.89 6.20 -4.90
N GLY A 135 -12.12 5.59 -6.06
CA GLY A 135 -11.62 6.07 -7.36
C GLY A 135 -12.22 7.42 -7.74
N GLY A 136 -13.52 7.62 -7.52
CA GLY A 136 -14.22 8.89 -7.76
C GLY A 136 -13.69 10.02 -6.87
N LEU A 137 -13.45 9.74 -5.59
CA LEU A 137 -12.83 10.71 -4.66
C LEU A 137 -11.41 11.07 -5.09
N ALA A 138 -10.59 10.08 -5.47
CA ALA A 138 -9.24 10.32 -5.97
C ALA A 138 -9.27 11.12 -7.29
N ALA A 139 -10.16 10.79 -8.22
CA ALA A 139 -10.31 11.53 -9.47
C ALA A 139 -10.74 12.98 -9.21
N ALA A 140 -11.75 13.21 -8.36
CA ALA A 140 -12.20 14.55 -7.99
C ALA A 140 -11.09 15.38 -7.34
N LEU A 141 -10.21 14.73 -6.57
CA LEU A 141 -9.06 15.35 -5.93
C LEU A 141 -7.98 15.79 -6.93
N TRP A 142 -7.68 14.96 -7.93
CA TRP A 142 -6.55 15.13 -8.85
C TRP A 142 -6.89 15.83 -10.16
N VAL A 143 -8.07 15.60 -10.75
CA VAL A 143 -8.44 16.14 -12.07
C VAL A 143 -8.31 17.67 -12.15
N PRO A 144 -8.83 18.48 -11.20
CA PRO A 144 -8.68 19.93 -11.26
C PRO A 144 -7.23 20.41 -11.18
N TRP A 145 -6.38 19.69 -10.43
CA TRP A 145 -4.97 20.02 -10.33
C TRP A 145 -4.22 19.64 -11.62
N GLY A 146 -4.50 18.45 -12.16
CA GLY A 146 -3.92 17.98 -13.42
C GLY A 146 -4.28 18.88 -14.61
N MET A 147 -5.50 19.44 -14.66
CA MET A 147 -5.87 20.41 -15.69
C MET A 147 -5.13 21.75 -15.56
N LYS A 148 -4.67 22.12 -14.35
CA LYS A 148 -3.98 23.39 -14.11
C LYS A 148 -2.47 23.31 -14.29
N TYR A 149 -1.89 22.15 -13.97
CA TYR A 149 -0.44 21.95 -13.92
C TYR A 149 0.04 20.84 -14.87
N GLY A 150 -0.86 20.29 -15.68
CA GLY A 150 -0.53 19.33 -16.73
C GLY A 150 0.28 19.99 -17.86
N PRO A 151 1.05 19.19 -18.63
CA PRO A 151 1.78 19.66 -19.80
C PRO A 151 0.86 20.19 -20.90
#